data_AF-A0A845ZEF5-F1
#
_entry.id   AF-A0A845ZEF5-F1
#
_cell.length_a   1.000
_cell.length_b   1.000
_cell.length_c   1.000
_cell.angle_alpha   90.00
_cell.angle_beta   90.00
_cell.angle_gamma   90.00
#
_symmetry.space_group_name_H-M   'P 1'
#
loop_
_entity.id
_entity.type
_entity.pdbx_description
1 polymer ?
#
loop_
_entity_poly.entity_id
_entity_poly.type
_entity_poly.pdbx_seq_one_letter_code
_entity_poly.pdbx_strand_id
1 'polypeptide(L)'
;MYNQAEIQQSWINCADILLVRYEKLIVDEQATFKAIINYCGIEVNRLYLWNLVHNNSFVNVTGRKPGQEDVMAHQRKGIAGDWKNYFTDKVKQSFKEKFGDVLIETGYETDMRW
;
A
#
# COMPACT_ATOMS: atom_id res chain seq x y z
N MET A 1 1.04 -10.78 26.29
CA MET A 1 1.90 -10.85 25.08
C MET A 1 1.66 -9.54 24.35
N TYR A 2 2.67 -8.69 24.18
CA TYR A 2 2.49 -7.40 23.48
C TYR A 2 2.03 -7.66 22.05
N ASN A 3 0.99 -6.96 21.64
CA ASN A 3 0.46 -7.09 20.30
C ASN A 3 1.41 -6.33 19.35
N GLN A 4 2.16 -7.09 18.55
CA GLN A 4 3.24 -6.54 17.72
C GLN A 4 2.71 -5.75 16.51
N ALA A 5 1.39 -5.65 16.34
CA ALA A 5 0.71 -4.93 15.25
C ALA A 5 -0.33 -3.91 15.78
N GLU A 6 -0.16 -3.41 17.01
CA GLU A 6 -1.07 -2.44 17.64
C GLU A 6 -1.37 -1.22 16.76
N ILE A 7 -0.37 -0.72 16.02
CA ILE A 7 -0.55 0.43 15.13
C ILE A 7 -1.58 0.10 14.05
N GLN A 8 -1.35 -0.96 13.27
CA GLN A 8 -2.25 -1.38 12.20
C GLN A 8 -3.66 -1.65 12.74
N GLN A 9 -3.75 -2.34 13.88
CA GLN A 9 -5.03 -2.68 14.50
C GLN A 9 -5.78 -1.46 15.06
N SER A 10 -5.08 -0.44 15.57
CA SER A 10 -5.74 0.78 16.02
C SER A 10 -6.39 1.57 14.87
N TRP A 11 -5.79 1.56 13.68
CA TRP A 11 -6.36 2.24 12.51
C TRP A 11 -7.60 1.52 11.97
N ILE A 12 -7.59 0.19 11.82
CA ILE A 12 -8.76 -0.54 11.28
C ILE A 12 -10.00 -0.46 12.17
N ASN A 13 -9.83 -0.21 13.46
CA ASN A 13 -10.93 -0.09 14.42
C ASN A 13 -11.38 1.37 14.63
N CYS A 14 -10.74 2.33 13.95
CA CYS A 14 -11.08 3.74 14.07
C CYS A 14 -12.32 4.06 13.23
N ALA A 15 -13.30 4.73 13.84
CA ALA A 15 -14.39 5.35 13.10
C ALA A 15 -13.91 6.62 12.39
N ASP A 16 -14.59 7.02 11.32
CA ASP A 16 -14.34 8.30 10.64
C ASP A 16 -12.90 8.47 10.12
N ILE A 17 -12.38 7.42 9.47
CA ILE A 17 -11.12 7.48 8.70
C ILE A 17 -11.32 6.99 7.26
N LEU A 18 -10.53 7.51 6.33
CA LEU A 18 -10.36 6.90 5.00
C LEU A 18 -9.17 5.95 5.03
N LEU A 19 -9.43 4.65 5.03
CA LEU A 19 -8.38 3.65 4.88
C LEU A 19 -8.00 3.49 3.39
N VAL A 20 -6.73 3.71 3.07
CA VAL A 20 -6.18 3.56 1.72
C VAL A 20 -5.12 2.47 1.72
N ARG A 21 -5.25 1.51 0.78
CA ARG A 21 -4.27 0.43 0.59
C ARG A 21 -3.31 0.75 -0.53
N TYR A 22 -2.04 0.45 -0.31
CA TYR A 22 -0.97 0.67 -1.29
C TYR A 22 -1.21 -0.09 -2.59
N GLU A 23 -1.70 -1.32 -2.52
CA GLU A 23 -2.01 -2.18 -3.67
C GLU A 23 -3.08 -1.55 -4.56
N LYS A 24 -4.10 -0.94 -3.94
CA LYS A 24 -5.14 -0.21 -4.69
C LYS A 24 -4.58 1.07 -5.29
N LEU A 25 -3.74 1.79 -4.54
CA LEU A 25 -3.09 3.02 -5.00
C LEU A 25 -2.29 2.78 -6.27
N ILE A 26 -1.42 1.76 -6.30
CA ILE A 26 -0.57 1.49 -7.47
C ILE A 26 -1.33 0.90 -8.66
N VAL A 27 -2.52 0.34 -8.45
CA VAL A 27 -3.40 -0.16 -9.53
C VAL A 27 -4.20 0.98 -10.16
N ASP A 28 -4.71 1.91 -9.35
CA ASP A 28 -5.47 3.07 -9.82
C ASP A 28 -5.18 4.30 -8.94
N GLU A 29 -4.09 4.98 -9.28
CA GLU A 29 -3.64 6.19 -8.58
C GLU A 29 -4.70 7.30 -8.65
N GLN A 30 -5.33 7.45 -9.80
CA GLN A 30 -6.29 8.52 -10.08
C GLN A 30 -7.55 8.38 -9.21
N ALA A 31 -8.16 7.19 -9.18
CA ALA A 31 -9.32 6.94 -8.35
C ALA A 31 -8.98 7.05 -6.85
N THR A 32 -7.79 6.57 -6.46
CA THR A 32 -7.35 6.59 -5.06
C THR A 32 -7.12 8.02 -4.56
N PHE A 33 -6.38 8.85 -5.30
CA PHE A 33 -6.17 10.24 -4.92
C PHE A 33 -7.45 11.08 -4.99
N LYS A 34 -8.36 10.79 -5.92
CA LYS A 34 -9.69 11.41 -5.93
C LYS A 34 -10.46 11.12 -4.64
N ALA A 35 -10.42 9.87 -4.15
CA ALA A 35 -11.05 9.51 -2.89
C ALA A 35 -10.43 10.27 -1.70
N ILE A 36 -9.10 10.39 -1.66
CA ILE A 36 -8.37 11.14 -0.63
C ILE A 36 -8.78 12.61 -0.62
N ILE A 37 -8.75 13.28 -1.77
CA ILE A 37 -9.07 14.70 -1.89
C ILE A 37 -10.52 14.99 -1.52
N ASN A 38 -11.46 14.14 -1.97
CA ASN A 38 -12.86 14.25 -1.59
C ASN A 38 -13.04 14.08 -0.08
N TYR A 39 -12.35 13.11 0.52
CA TYR A 39 -12.40 12.87 1.95
C TYR A 39 -11.83 14.05 2.76
N CYS A 40 -10.78 14.69 2.26
CA CYS A 40 -10.22 15.91 2.86
C CYS A 40 -11.07 17.17 2.62
N GLY A 41 -12.18 17.09 1.85
CA GLY A 41 -13.00 18.25 1.51
C GLY A 41 -12.29 19.27 0.62
N ILE A 42 -11.28 18.84 -0.14
CA ILE A 42 -10.49 19.72 -1.00
C ILE A 42 -11.16 19.79 -2.37
N GLU A 43 -11.56 21.00 -2.78
CA GLU A 43 -12.06 21.23 -4.13
C GLU A 43 -10.90 21.41 -5.10
N VAL A 44 -10.88 20.60 -6.16
CA VAL A 44 -9.83 20.64 -7.18
C VAL A 44 -10.41 20.41 -8.56
N ASN A 45 -9.91 21.15 -9.55
CA ASN A 45 -10.27 20.91 -10.93
C ASN A 45 -9.81 19.51 -11.38
N ARG A 46 -10.66 18.79 -12.12
CA ARG A 46 -10.39 17.42 -12.59
C ARG A 46 -9.10 17.30 -13.40
N LEU A 47 -8.85 18.22 -14.33
CA LEU A 47 -7.65 18.19 -15.17
C LEU A 47 -6.40 18.47 -14.35
N TYR A 48 -6.50 19.40 -13.39
CA TYR A 48 -5.40 19.69 -12.47
C TYR A 48 -5.06 18.48 -11.60
N LEU A 49 -6.06 17.82 -11.00
CA LEU A 49 -5.86 16.60 -10.23
C LEU A 49 -5.20 15.51 -11.08
N TRP A 50 -5.72 15.30 -12.29
CA TRP A 50 -5.18 14.29 -13.19
C TRP A 50 -3.71 14.53 -13.48
N ASN A 51 -3.34 15.76 -13.85
CA ASN A 51 -1.95 16.15 -14.11
C ASN A 51 -1.06 16.00 -12.87
N LEU A 52 -1.56 16.40 -11.70
CA LEU A 52 -0.84 16.29 -10.44
C LEU A 52 -0.50 14.83 -10.12
N VAL A 53 -1.49 13.94 -10.18
CA VAL A 53 -1.29 12.51 -9.94
C VAL A 53 -0.38 11.91 -10.99
N HIS A 54 -0.62 12.22 -12.27
CA HIS A 54 0.20 11.72 -13.38
C HIS A 54 1.67 12.09 -13.19
N ASN A 55 1.98 13.37 -12.97
CA ASN A 55 3.35 13.86 -12.83
C ASN A 55 4.08 13.29 -11.60
N ASN A 56 3.34 12.87 -10.56
CA ASN A 56 3.89 12.27 -9.34
C ASN A 56 3.82 10.74 -9.32
N SER A 57 3.37 10.09 -10.40
CA SER A 57 3.40 8.63 -10.54
C SER A 57 4.84 8.10 -10.47
N PHE A 58 5.00 6.84 -10.06
CA PHE A 58 6.33 6.23 -9.95
C PHE A 58 7.14 6.36 -11.25
N VAL A 59 6.49 6.11 -12.39
CA VAL A 59 7.13 6.18 -13.72
C VAL A 59 7.64 7.58 -14.02
N ASN A 60 6.84 8.60 -13.74
CA ASN A 60 7.19 9.98 -14.08
C ASN A 60 8.21 10.58 -13.11
N VAL A 61 8.19 10.18 -11.84
CA VAL A 61 9.19 10.64 -10.84
C VAL A 61 10.54 9.96 -11.04
N THR A 62 10.54 8.66 -11.38
CA THR A 62 11.78 7.87 -11.42
C THR A 62 12.34 7.65 -12.82
N GLY A 63 11.54 7.85 -13.86
CA GLY A 63 11.87 7.44 -15.24
C GLY A 63 11.91 5.92 -15.45
N ARG A 64 11.54 5.11 -14.45
CA ARG A 64 11.62 3.64 -14.47
C ARG A 64 10.25 3.01 -14.51
N LYS A 65 10.16 1.84 -15.14
CA LYS A 65 8.95 1.00 -15.06
C LYS A 65 8.85 0.37 -13.67
N PRO A 66 7.64 0.17 -13.10
CA PRO A 66 7.47 -0.61 -11.88
C PRO A 66 8.16 -1.98 -12.01
N GLY A 67 8.91 -2.35 -10.98
CA GLY A 67 9.70 -3.57 -10.91
C GLY A 67 11.16 -3.41 -11.34
N GLN A 68 11.53 -2.32 -12.02
CA GLN A 68 12.94 -2.02 -12.33
C GLN A 68 13.64 -1.50 -11.07
N GLU A 69 14.43 -2.38 -10.45
CA GLU A 69 15.11 -2.09 -9.20
C GLU A 69 16.25 -1.09 -9.35
N ASP A 70 16.30 -0.15 -8.41
CA ASP A 70 17.50 0.60 -8.07
C ASP A 70 17.66 0.56 -6.54
N VAL A 71 18.68 -0.16 -6.07
CA VAL A 71 18.92 -0.37 -4.64
C VAL A 71 19.46 0.87 -3.93
N MET A 72 19.98 1.84 -4.68
CA MET A 72 20.50 3.09 -4.13
C MET A 72 19.44 4.20 -4.11
N ALA A 73 18.29 3.98 -4.75
CA ALA A 73 17.19 4.93 -4.81
C ALA A 73 16.15 4.71 -3.69
N HIS A 74 15.57 5.79 -3.19
CA HIS A 74 14.45 5.72 -2.24
C HIS A 74 13.24 4.99 -2.83
N GLN A 75 12.84 5.35 -4.06
CA GLN A 75 11.80 4.64 -4.82
C GLN A 75 12.36 3.35 -5.44
N ARG A 76 12.64 2.33 -4.63
CA ARG A 76 13.39 1.13 -5.06
C ARG A 76 12.78 0.38 -6.25
N LYS A 77 11.52 -0.08 -6.15
CA LYS A 77 10.84 -0.89 -7.21
C LYS A 77 9.41 -0.46 -7.57
N GLY A 78 8.64 0.15 -6.66
CA GLY A 78 7.28 0.61 -6.94
C GLY A 78 6.26 -0.50 -7.25
N ILE A 79 6.40 -1.68 -6.63
CA ILE A 79 5.48 -2.82 -6.81
C ILE A 79 5.02 -3.36 -5.46
N ALA A 80 3.83 -3.97 -5.44
CA ALA A 80 3.38 -4.79 -4.34
C ALA A 80 3.86 -6.25 -4.49
N GLY A 81 3.99 -6.96 -3.36
CA GLY A 81 4.29 -8.39 -3.36
C GLY A 81 5.76 -8.79 -3.53
N ASP A 82 6.70 -7.83 -3.61
CA ASP A 82 8.14 -8.13 -3.78
C ASP A 82 8.71 -9.01 -2.64
N TRP A 83 8.09 -8.97 -1.45
CA TRP A 83 8.45 -9.83 -0.32
C TRP A 83 8.44 -11.32 -0.65
N LYS A 84 7.60 -11.76 -1.60
CA LYS A 84 7.52 -13.16 -2.05
C LYS A 84 8.84 -13.67 -2.65
N ASN A 85 9.68 -12.77 -3.13
CA ASN A 85 11.00 -13.10 -3.67
C ASN A 85 12.07 -13.33 -2.59
N TYR A 86 11.82 -12.92 -1.34
CA TYR A 86 12.81 -12.92 -0.27
C TYR A 86 12.40 -13.77 0.93
N PHE A 87 11.10 -14.02 1.13
CA PHE A 87 10.61 -14.85 2.22
C PHE A 87 10.93 -16.32 1.94
N THR A 88 11.75 -16.92 2.80
CA THR A 88 11.88 -18.38 2.87
C THR A 88 10.66 -18.99 3.55
N ASP A 89 10.40 -20.29 3.36
CA ASP A 89 9.28 -20.99 4.02
C ASP A 89 9.32 -20.84 5.55
N LYS A 90 10.53 -20.88 6.13
CA LYS A 90 10.73 -20.68 7.57
C LYS A 90 10.29 -19.28 8.01
N VAL A 91 10.69 -18.24 7.27
CA VAL A 91 10.30 -16.85 7.57
C VAL A 91 8.81 -16.66 7.38
N LYS A 92 8.24 -17.20 6.31
CA LYS A 92 6.81 -17.16 6.01
C LYS A 92 6.00 -17.79 7.14
N GLN A 93 6.39 -18.98 7.61
CA GLN A 93 5.72 -19.67 8.71
C GLN A 93 5.78 -18.87 10.01
N SER A 94 6.97 -18.39 10.40
CA SER A 94 7.12 -17.56 11.61
C SER A 94 6.36 -16.23 11.51
N PHE A 95 6.20 -15.67 10.32
CA PHE A 95 5.40 -14.45 10.11
C PHE A 95 3.90 -14.76 10.25
N LYS A 96 3.42 -15.85 9.63
CA LYS A 96 2.02 -16.31 9.75
C LYS A 96 1.60 -16.50 11.20
N GLU A 97 2.44 -17.17 11.99
CA GLU A 97 2.19 -17.42 13.41
C GLU A 97 2.00 -16.13 14.24
N LYS A 98 2.58 -15.02 13.80
CA LYS A 98 2.55 -13.74 14.54
C LYS A 98 1.54 -12.73 13.99
N PHE A 99 1.37 -12.71 12.68
CA PHE A 99 0.70 -11.61 11.97
C PHE A 99 -0.29 -12.08 10.90
N GLY A 100 -0.53 -13.39 10.77
CA GLY A 100 -1.45 -13.92 9.79
C GLY A 100 -2.85 -13.33 9.90
N ASP A 101 -3.38 -13.28 11.12
CA ASP A 101 -4.70 -12.69 11.41
C ASP A 101 -4.73 -11.19 11.08
N VAL A 102 -3.66 -10.46 11.39
CA VAL A 102 -3.55 -9.02 11.06
C VAL A 102 -3.68 -8.79 9.56
N LEU A 103 -3.05 -9.61 8.72
CA LEU A 103 -3.17 -9.48 7.26
C LEU A 103 -4.59 -9.75 6.76
N ILE A 104 -5.33 -10.64 7.42
CA ILE A 104 -6.73 -10.94 7.09
C ILE A 104 -7.63 -9.78 7.54
N GLU A 105 -7.48 -9.31 8.79
CA GLU A 105 -8.23 -8.18 9.36
C GLU A 105 -8.06 -6.89 8.54
N THR A 106 -6.86 -6.65 8.05
CA THR A 106 -6.53 -5.49 7.21
C THR A 106 -6.82 -5.72 5.72
N GLY A 107 -7.24 -6.93 5.35
CA GLY A 107 -7.63 -7.31 4.00
C GLY A 107 -6.49 -7.37 2.99
N TYR A 108 -5.23 -7.53 3.43
CA TYR A 108 -4.11 -7.83 2.53
C TYR A 108 -4.15 -9.29 2.05
N GLU A 109 -4.71 -10.19 2.85
CA GLU A 109 -4.92 -11.59 2.51
C GLU A 109 -6.34 -12.03 2.88
N THR A 110 -6.81 -13.13 2.30
CA THR A 110 -8.20 -13.62 2.51
C THR A 110 -8.29 -14.72 3.56
N ASP A 111 -7.25 -15.55 3.68
CA ASP A 111 -7.15 -16.64 4.63
C ASP A 111 -5.68 -16.99 4.92
N MET A 112 -5.41 -17.95 5.80
CA MET A 112 -4.04 -18.35 6.17
C MET A 112 -3.29 -19.18 5.09
N ARG A 113 -3.87 -19.38 3.90
CA ARG A 113 -3.31 -20.22 2.82
C ARG A 113 -2.45 -19.45 1.82
N TRP A 114 -2.24 -18.15 2.02
CA TRP A 114 -1.34 -17.31 1.21
C TRP A 114 0.12 -17.77 1.20
#